data_AF-A0A8T3QCH3-F1
#
_entry.id   AF-A0A8T3QCH3-F1
#
_cell.length_a   1.000
_cell.length_b   1.000
_cell.length_c   1.000
_cell.angle_alpha   90.00
_cell.angle_beta   90.00
_cell.angle_gamma   90.00
#
_symmetry.space_group_name_H-M   'P 1'
#
loop_
_entity.id
_entity.type
_entity.pdbx_description
1 polymer ?
#
loop_
_entity_poly.entity_id
_entity_poly.type
_entity_poly.pdbx_seq_one_letter_code
_entity_poly.pdbx_strand_id
1 'polypeptide(L)'
;MRVYEGSWIVPALRSAGFDPASVDVVAMSHLHYDHAGGLLAANGSRAFPRARIVAQRAEWEIALGDNPRLVASYVQPELRLVRDWGAEGWIEGESAGERVAGGEDRRGVGGEREVLPGVSVVLTGGHSAGHQAIIVRGTGSSGTGAAPARTLAFFGDLFMRPWAANPRWVTSFDDFPLDSVRRKAELFAQAADESWLVALSHEVRQPVGRLARDRDRFTFEPV
;
A
#
# COMPACT_ATOMS: atom_id res chain seq x y z
N MET A 1 20.63 12.26 11.41
CA MET A 1 20.51 11.34 10.27
C MET A 1 19.68 10.16 10.74
N ARG A 2 18.52 9.88 10.11
CA ARG A 2 17.70 8.72 10.50
C ARG A 2 18.43 7.46 10.04
N VAL A 3 18.69 6.53 10.96
CA VAL A 3 19.34 5.24 10.67
C VAL A 3 18.22 4.21 10.59
N TYR A 4 18.06 3.59 9.43
CA TYR A 4 17.12 2.48 9.24
C TYR A 4 17.88 1.17 9.44
N GLU A 5 17.37 0.29 10.30
CA GLU A 5 17.88 -1.07 10.43
C GLU A 5 17.29 -1.93 9.30
N GLY A 6 18.15 -2.60 8.52
CA GLY A 6 17.72 -3.46 7.42
C GLY A 6 18.48 -3.20 6.11
N SER A 7 18.23 -4.05 5.11
CA SER A 7 18.75 -3.84 3.76
C SER A 7 17.81 -2.94 2.98
N TRP A 8 18.37 -1.93 2.30
CA TRP A 8 17.63 -1.17 1.29
C TRP A 8 17.08 -2.10 0.20
N ILE A 9 15.98 -1.70 -0.45
CA ILE A 9 15.22 -2.58 -1.36
C ILE A 9 16.06 -3.16 -2.50
N VAL A 10 16.95 -2.37 -3.12
CA VAL A 10 17.79 -2.83 -4.23
C VAL A 10 18.78 -3.92 -3.79
N PRO A 11 19.59 -3.73 -2.73
CA PRO A 11 20.38 -4.82 -2.15
C PRO A 11 19.54 -6.04 -1.74
N ALA A 12 18.36 -5.85 -1.13
CA ALA A 12 17.49 -6.94 -0.71
C ALA A 12 16.99 -7.79 -1.88
N LEU A 13 16.54 -7.16 -2.97
CA LEU A 13 16.12 -7.84 -4.21
C LEU A 13 17.26 -8.66 -4.82
N ARG A 14 18.46 -8.07 -4.90
CA ARG A 14 19.65 -8.75 -5.42
C ARG A 14 20.01 -9.96 -4.57
N SER A 15 19.98 -9.84 -3.26
CA SER A 15 20.20 -10.96 -2.33
C SER A 15 19.15 -12.06 -2.48
N ALA A 16 17.92 -11.72 -2.87
CA ALA A 16 16.86 -12.66 -3.19
C ALA A 16 16.98 -13.26 -4.62
N GLY A 17 18.01 -12.91 -5.39
CA GLY A 17 18.26 -13.43 -6.74
C GLY A 17 17.53 -12.68 -7.86
N PHE A 18 16.94 -11.51 -7.59
CA PHE A 18 16.25 -10.69 -8.59
C PHE A 18 17.09 -9.48 -9.01
N ASP A 19 17.14 -9.23 -10.32
CA ASP A 19 17.72 -8.00 -10.87
C ASP A 19 16.71 -6.85 -10.75
N PRO A 20 17.02 -5.71 -10.11
CA PRO A 20 16.14 -4.53 -10.11
C PRO A 20 15.73 -4.06 -11.51
N ALA A 21 16.56 -4.28 -12.53
CA ALA A 21 16.19 -3.97 -13.90
C ALA A 21 15.05 -4.86 -14.40
N SER A 22 14.86 -6.07 -13.85
CA SER A 22 13.78 -7.00 -14.21
C SER A 22 12.38 -6.59 -13.73
N VAL A 23 12.27 -5.54 -12.92
CA VAL A 23 10.98 -5.06 -12.41
C VAL A 23 10.27 -4.23 -13.48
N ASP A 24 9.05 -4.64 -13.84
CA ASP A 24 8.20 -3.92 -14.80
C ASP A 24 7.21 -2.94 -14.13
N VAL A 25 6.83 -3.22 -12.87
CA VAL A 25 5.86 -2.41 -12.13
C VAL A 25 6.30 -2.27 -10.67
N VAL A 26 6.30 -1.04 -10.17
CA VAL A 26 6.42 -0.72 -8.74
C VAL A 26 5.08 -0.18 -8.27
N ALA A 27 4.30 -0.98 -7.56
CA ALA A 27 3.01 -0.57 -7.00
C ALA A 27 3.22 -0.01 -5.57
N MET A 28 2.97 1.28 -5.40
CA MET A 28 3.14 2.00 -4.13
C MET A 28 1.83 1.94 -3.35
N SER A 29 1.87 1.61 -2.05
CA SER A 29 0.70 1.83 -1.19
C SER A 29 0.43 3.33 -1.01
N HIS A 30 1.49 4.10 -0.78
CA HIS A 30 1.50 5.56 -0.68
C HIS A 30 2.95 6.07 -0.82
N LEU A 31 3.18 7.39 -0.72
CA LEU A 31 4.48 8.00 -1.04
C LEU A 31 5.26 8.55 0.17
N HIS A 32 4.97 8.10 1.39
CA HIS A 32 5.80 8.45 2.55
C HIS A 32 7.25 8.00 2.35
N TYR A 33 8.17 8.67 3.05
CA TYR A 33 9.62 8.54 2.85
C TYR A 33 10.14 7.10 2.95
N ASP A 34 9.53 6.27 3.79
CA ASP A 34 9.90 4.89 4.07
C ASP A 34 9.35 3.89 3.04
N HIS A 35 8.40 4.33 2.21
CA HIS A 35 7.88 3.56 1.08
C HIS A 35 8.53 4.05 -0.22
N ALA A 36 8.49 5.35 -0.49
CA ALA A 36 8.98 5.95 -1.74
C ALA A 36 10.51 6.12 -1.79
N GLY A 37 11.22 6.11 -0.66
CA GLY A 37 12.67 6.33 -0.60
C GLY A 37 13.48 5.29 -1.38
N GLY A 38 12.90 4.13 -1.69
CA GLY A 38 13.53 3.09 -2.52
C GLY A 38 13.43 3.31 -4.04
N LEU A 39 12.73 4.35 -4.50
CA LEU A 39 12.54 4.61 -5.94
C LEU A 39 13.81 5.13 -6.63
N LEU A 40 14.69 5.79 -5.87
CA LEU A 40 15.95 6.35 -6.37
C LEU A 40 17.14 5.57 -5.83
N ALA A 41 18.14 5.38 -6.69
CA ALA A 41 19.46 4.97 -6.25
C ALA A 41 20.20 6.15 -5.59
N ALA A 42 21.28 5.87 -4.85
CA ALA A 42 22.05 6.90 -4.14
C ALA A 42 22.64 8.01 -5.06
N ASN A 43 22.79 7.73 -6.36
CA ASN A 43 23.22 8.69 -7.37
C ASN A 43 22.07 9.48 -8.01
N GLY A 44 20.83 9.34 -7.52
CA GLY A 44 19.63 10.00 -8.04
C GLY A 44 19.04 9.38 -9.31
N SER A 45 19.59 8.26 -9.81
CA SER A 45 18.99 7.53 -10.93
C SER A 45 17.81 6.65 -10.50
N ARG A 46 16.95 6.24 -11.44
CA ARG A 46 15.83 5.31 -11.17
C ARG A 46 16.40 3.98 -10.63
N ALA A 47 15.95 3.55 -9.46
CA ALA A 47 16.33 2.25 -8.88
C ALA A 47 15.79 1.07 -9.71
N PHE A 48 14.67 1.29 -10.39
CA PHE A 48 13.98 0.33 -11.25
C PHE A 48 13.86 0.92 -12.67
N PRO A 49 14.91 0.82 -13.50
CA PRO A 49 15.03 1.63 -14.72
C PRO A 49 13.95 1.35 -15.78
N ARG A 50 13.33 0.17 -15.76
CA ARG A 50 12.26 -0.23 -16.71
C ARG A 50 10.86 -0.14 -16.13
N ALA A 51 10.73 -0.03 -14.81
CA ALA A 51 9.44 -0.11 -14.18
C ALA A 51 8.62 1.15 -14.46
N ARG A 52 7.29 1.03 -14.50
CA ARG A 52 6.38 2.15 -14.22
C ARG A 52 6.01 2.17 -12.74
N ILE A 53 5.80 3.36 -12.19
CA ILE A 53 5.28 3.50 -10.82
C ILE A 53 3.76 3.53 -10.89
N VAL A 54 3.11 2.70 -10.08
CA VAL A 54 1.65 2.71 -9.92
C VAL A 54 1.30 3.25 -8.54
N ALA A 55 0.65 4.41 -8.52
CA ALA A 55 0.08 5.03 -7.34
C ALA A 55 -1.16 5.85 -7.74
N GLN A 56 -2.02 6.13 -6.77
CA GLN A 56 -3.19 6.97 -7.00
C GLN A 56 -2.74 8.39 -7.30
N ARG A 57 -3.40 9.07 -8.24
CA ARG A 57 -3.15 10.49 -8.51
C ARG A 57 -3.31 11.36 -7.25
N ALA A 58 -4.34 11.07 -6.45
CA ALA A 58 -4.58 11.70 -5.16
C ALA A 58 -3.38 11.65 -4.20
N GLU A 59 -2.54 10.61 -4.32
CA GLU A 59 -1.32 10.48 -3.51
C GLU A 59 -0.23 11.45 -3.96
N TRP A 60 -0.07 11.65 -5.26
CA TRP A 60 0.87 12.63 -5.79
C TRP A 60 0.44 14.05 -5.47
N GLU A 61 -0.86 14.33 -5.53
CA GLU A 61 -1.43 15.64 -5.20
C GLU A 61 -1.21 16.00 -3.74
N ILE A 62 -1.47 15.08 -2.79
CA ILE A 62 -1.22 15.35 -1.36
C ILE A 62 0.28 15.44 -1.06
N ALA A 63 1.11 14.56 -1.65
CA ALA A 63 2.54 14.51 -1.40
C ALA A 63 3.28 15.77 -1.90
N LEU A 64 2.82 16.35 -3.01
CA LEU A 64 3.40 17.55 -3.63
C LEU A 64 2.64 18.84 -3.30
N GLY A 65 1.62 18.77 -2.45
CA GLY A 65 0.88 19.93 -1.95
C GLY A 65 1.71 20.83 -1.03
N ASP A 66 1.03 21.77 -0.38
CA ASP A 66 1.62 22.80 0.48
C ASP A 66 1.15 22.75 1.94
N ASN A 67 0.22 21.85 2.29
CA ASN A 67 -0.25 21.70 3.66
C ASN A 67 0.87 21.14 4.56
N PRO A 68 1.39 21.93 5.53
CA PRO A 68 2.58 21.56 6.30
C PRO A 68 2.38 20.33 7.19
N ARG A 69 1.14 20.00 7.56
CA ARG A 69 0.83 18.79 8.35
C ARG A 69 0.88 17.53 7.48
N LEU A 70 0.35 17.60 6.26
CA LEU A 70 0.25 16.45 5.37
C LEU A 70 1.62 16.13 4.74
N VAL A 71 2.34 17.16 4.28
CA VAL A 71 3.62 16.96 3.58
C VAL A 71 4.78 16.55 4.49
N ALA A 72 4.61 16.56 5.81
CA ALA A 72 5.67 16.30 6.79
C ALA A 72 6.27 14.88 6.71
N SER A 73 5.52 13.92 6.17
CA SER A 73 5.94 12.52 5.98
C SER A 73 6.53 12.25 4.58
N TYR A 74 6.70 13.27 3.75
CA TYR A 74 7.15 13.14 2.37
C TYR A 74 8.49 13.85 2.16
N VAL A 75 9.40 13.25 1.40
CA VAL A 75 10.64 13.92 0.94
C VAL A 75 10.37 14.58 -0.41
N GLN A 76 9.73 15.74 -0.40
CA GLN A 76 9.32 16.42 -1.64
C GLN A 76 10.44 16.66 -2.66
N PRO A 77 11.69 17.01 -2.26
CA PRO A 77 12.79 17.11 -3.24
C PRO A 77 13.02 15.82 -4.03
N GLU A 78 12.94 14.65 -3.39
CA GLU A 78 13.09 13.35 -4.03
C GLU A 78 11.86 13.00 -4.88
N LEU A 79 10.65 13.25 -4.37
CA LEU A 79 9.42 13.01 -5.12
C LEU A 79 9.34 13.83 -6.41
N ARG A 80 9.89 15.06 -6.42
CA ARG A 80 9.97 15.88 -7.64
C ARG A 80 10.86 15.24 -8.72
N LEU A 81 11.91 14.51 -8.34
CA LEU A 81 12.78 13.81 -9.29
C LEU A 81 12.08 12.61 -9.96
N VAL A 82 11.13 11.99 -9.25
CA VAL A 82 10.38 10.83 -9.75
C VAL A 82 8.97 11.18 -10.22
N ARG A 83 8.55 12.46 -10.17
CA ARG A 83 7.19 12.87 -10.52
C ARG A 83 6.82 12.49 -11.95
N ASP A 84 7.67 12.84 -12.91
CA ASP A 84 7.38 12.60 -14.34
C ASP A 84 7.39 11.09 -14.63
N TRP A 85 8.26 10.33 -13.95
CA TRP A 85 8.24 8.86 -13.97
C TRP A 85 6.96 8.29 -13.34
N GLY A 86 6.49 8.87 -12.25
CA GLY A 86 5.23 8.55 -11.60
C GLY A 86 4.04 8.74 -12.51
N ALA A 87 4.00 9.87 -13.23
CA ALA A 87 2.90 10.25 -14.12
C ALA A 87 2.66 9.25 -15.26
N GLU A 88 3.66 8.45 -15.63
CA GLU A 88 3.55 7.37 -16.63
C GLU A 88 2.57 6.26 -16.20
N GLY A 89 2.26 6.12 -14.89
CA GLY A 89 1.49 5.00 -14.35
C GLY A 89 0.41 5.38 -13.33
N TRP A 90 0.00 6.65 -13.26
CA TRP A 90 -1.05 7.09 -12.35
C TRP A 90 -2.36 6.34 -12.53
N ILE A 91 -3.05 6.16 -11.42
CA ILE A 91 -4.43 5.69 -11.40
C ILE A 91 -5.31 6.87 -11.07
N GLU A 92 -6.25 7.12 -11.97
CA GLU A 92 -7.31 8.08 -11.75
C GLU A 92 -8.30 7.49 -10.74
N GLY A 93 -8.58 8.26 -9.70
CA GLY A 93 -9.52 7.93 -8.65
C GLY A 93 -9.86 9.20 -7.89
N GLU A 94 -11.15 9.43 -7.65
CA GLU A 94 -11.59 10.55 -6.83
C GLU A 94 -11.09 10.32 -5.39
N SER A 95 -10.32 11.27 -4.87
CA SER A 95 -9.88 11.22 -3.48
C SER A 95 -11.10 11.31 -2.56
N ALA A 96 -11.09 10.61 -1.42
CA ALA A 96 -12.14 10.71 -0.40
C ALA A 96 -12.25 12.11 0.26
N GLY A 97 -11.43 13.07 -0.19
CA GLY A 97 -11.24 14.39 0.41
C GLY A 97 -12.21 15.48 -0.05
N GLU A 98 -12.93 15.33 -1.16
CA GLU A 98 -13.98 16.28 -1.55
C GLU A 98 -15.34 15.86 -0.99
N ARG A 99 -15.56 16.11 0.30
CA ARG A 99 -16.92 16.14 0.84
C ARG A 99 -17.54 17.51 0.61
N VAL A 100 -18.45 17.59 -0.36
CA VAL A 100 -19.45 18.67 -0.40
C VAL A 100 -20.35 18.49 0.82
N ALA A 101 -20.46 19.52 1.67
CA ALA A 101 -21.40 19.52 2.78
C ALA A 101 -22.82 19.32 2.26
N GLY A 102 -23.45 18.19 2.61
CA GLY A 102 -24.87 17.92 2.35
C GLY A 102 -25.23 17.11 1.11
N GLY A 103 -24.28 16.48 0.40
CA GLY A 103 -24.57 15.60 -0.74
C GLY A 103 -24.62 14.11 -0.37
N GLU A 104 -25.48 13.35 -1.04
CA GLU A 104 -25.53 11.88 -0.95
C GLU A 104 -24.15 11.26 -1.18
N ASP A 105 -23.88 10.20 -0.43
CA ASP A 105 -22.57 9.57 -0.35
C ASP A 105 -22.21 8.86 -1.66
N ARG A 106 -21.57 9.55 -2.60
CA ARG A 106 -21.01 8.94 -3.83
C ARG A 106 -19.72 8.16 -3.56
N ARG A 107 -19.66 7.41 -2.46
CA ARG A 107 -18.46 6.68 -2.03
C ARG A 107 -18.43 5.29 -2.66
N GLY A 108 -17.39 5.00 -3.45
CA GLY A 108 -16.95 3.61 -3.63
C GLY A 108 -16.44 3.15 -5.00
N VAL A 109 -16.24 3.98 -6.03
CA VAL A 109 -15.96 3.42 -7.40
C VAL A 109 -14.73 4.02 -8.10
N GLY A 110 -14.01 4.97 -7.49
CA GLY A 110 -12.76 5.52 -8.06
C GLY A 110 -11.52 4.81 -7.53
N GLY A 111 -10.58 4.44 -8.41
CA GLY A 111 -9.20 4.07 -8.04
C GLY A 111 -8.90 2.58 -7.83
N GLU A 112 -9.89 1.69 -7.84
CA GLU A 112 -9.58 0.24 -7.97
C GLU A 112 -9.18 -0.09 -9.40
N ARG A 113 -8.05 -0.79 -9.57
CA ARG A 113 -7.54 -1.14 -10.89
C ARG A 113 -6.73 -2.42 -10.86
N GLU A 114 -6.98 -3.32 -11.82
CA GLU A 114 -6.06 -4.41 -12.13
C GLU A 114 -4.87 -3.86 -12.93
N VAL A 115 -3.67 -4.02 -12.38
CA VAL A 115 -2.43 -3.43 -12.91
C VAL A 115 -1.59 -4.46 -13.69
N LEU A 116 -1.77 -5.73 -13.35
CA LEU A 116 -1.26 -6.94 -13.99
C LEU A 116 -2.27 -8.08 -13.75
N PRO A 117 -2.29 -9.16 -14.54
CA PRO A 117 -3.18 -10.29 -14.30
C PRO A 117 -3.07 -10.81 -12.86
N GLY A 118 -4.19 -10.74 -12.12
CA GLY A 118 -4.26 -11.16 -10.72
C GLY A 118 -3.66 -10.17 -9.72
N VAL A 119 -3.16 -9.00 -10.14
CA VAL A 119 -2.65 -7.95 -9.25
C VAL A 119 -3.52 -6.72 -9.38
N SER A 120 -4.24 -6.38 -8.33
CA SER A 120 -5.08 -5.20 -8.26
C SER A 120 -4.57 -4.25 -7.19
N VAL A 121 -4.78 -2.96 -7.40
CA VAL A 121 -4.67 -1.96 -6.34
C VAL A 121 -6.04 -1.42 -6.03
N VAL A 122 -6.28 -1.13 -4.77
CA VAL A 122 -7.59 -0.72 -4.26
C VAL A 122 -7.39 0.56 -3.47
N LEU A 123 -7.99 1.67 -3.92
CA LEU A 123 -7.96 2.93 -3.16
C LEU A 123 -8.56 2.69 -1.77
N THR A 124 -7.88 3.19 -0.76
CA THR A 124 -8.27 3.04 0.64
C THR A 124 -8.41 4.38 1.36
N GLY A 125 -7.62 5.39 0.99
CA GLY A 125 -7.57 6.64 1.72
C GLY A 125 -7.12 6.41 3.17
N GLY A 126 -7.54 7.29 4.07
CA GLY A 126 -7.29 7.11 5.50
C GLY A 126 -5.90 7.55 5.91
N HIS A 127 -4.89 6.70 5.67
CA HIS A 127 -3.51 7.00 6.04
C HIS A 127 -2.99 8.27 5.34
N SER A 128 -3.24 8.34 4.03
CA SER A 128 -3.12 9.52 3.19
C SER A 128 -4.30 9.53 2.21
N ALA A 129 -4.55 10.64 1.50
CA ALA A 129 -5.71 10.76 0.61
C ALA A 129 -5.70 9.73 -0.55
N GLY A 130 -4.50 9.38 -1.04
CA GLY A 130 -4.31 8.43 -2.12
C GLY A 130 -3.78 7.07 -1.67
N HIS A 131 -3.76 6.78 -0.36
CA HIS A 131 -3.32 5.48 0.14
C HIS A 131 -4.13 4.35 -0.50
N GLN A 132 -3.45 3.28 -0.94
CA GLN A 132 -4.05 2.11 -1.57
C GLN A 132 -3.50 0.79 -1.00
N ALA A 133 -4.33 -0.25 -1.03
CA ALA A 133 -3.90 -1.62 -0.79
C ALA A 133 -3.51 -2.29 -2.11
N ILE A 134 -2.59 -3.26 -2.06
CA ILE A 134 -2.25 -4.14 -3.18
C ILE A 134 -2.77 -5.55 -2.88
N ILE A 135 -3.58 -6.09 -3.78
CA ILE A 135 -4.21 -7.41 -3.66
C ILE A 135 -3.72 -8.29 -4.81
N VAL A 136 -3.12 -9.42 -4.46
CA VAL A 136 -2.62 -10.43 -5.42
C VAL A 136 -3.47 -11.69 -5.29
N ARG A 137 -4.24 -12.01 -6.32
CA ARG A 137 -5.07 -13.21 -6.42
C ARG A 137 -4.35 -14.25 -7.26
N GLY A 138 -3.94 -15.34 -6.62
CA GLY A 138 -3.36 -16.50 -7.30
C GLY A 138 -4.43 -17.31 -8.03
N THR A 139 -4.06 -17.99 -9.10
CA THR A 139 -4.97 -18.80 -9.93
C THR A 139 -5.22 -20.21 -9.39
N GLY A 140 -4.52 -20.62 -8.33
CA GLY A 140 -4.46 -22.01 -7.88
C GLY A 140 -3.77 -22.92 -8.90
N SER A 141 -3.69 -24.22 -8.61
CA SER A 141 -3.35 -25.23 -9.62
C SER A 141 -4.58 -26.07 -9.98
N SER A 142 -4.53 -26.79 -11.10
CA SER A 142 -5.57 -27.73 -11.53
C SER A 142 -5.06 -29.17 -11.44
N GLY A 143 -5.89 -30.10 -10.96
CA GLY A 143 -5.56 -31.53 -10.85
C GLY A 143 -5.87 -32.12 -9.48
N THR A 144 -5.78 -33.44 -9.35
CA THR A 144 -5.93 -34.13 -8.07
C THR A 144 -4.78 -33.75 -7.12
N GLY A 145 -5.10 -33.19 -5.95
CA GLY A 145 -4.11 -32.67 -5.00
C GLY A 145 -3.68 -31.22 -5.27
N ALA A 146 -4.37 -30.51 -6.18
CA ALA A 146 -4.08 -29.12 -6.47
C ALA A 146 -4.25 -28.20 -5.25
N ALA A 147 -3.35 -27.22 -5.14
CA ALA A 147 -3.44 -26.20 -4.10
C ALA A 147 -4.55 -25.21 -4.48
N PRO A 148 -5.42 -24.82 -3.52
CA PRO A 148 -6.44 -23.82 -3.80
C PRO A 148 -5.79 -22.48 -4.17
N ALA A 149 -6.51 -21.69 -4.95
CA ALA A 149 -6.20 -20.28 -5.15
C ALA A 149 -6.03 -19.58 -3.78
N ARG A 150 -5.02 -18.73 -3.67
CA ARG A 150 -4.76 -17.94 -2.47
C ARG A 150 -4.67 -16.48 -2.84
N THR A 151 -5.17 -15.63 -1.96
CA THR A 151 -5.01 -14.19 -2.07
C THR A 151 -3.96 -13.72 -1.06
N LEU A 152 -3.05 -12.87 -1.51
CA LEU A 152 -2.13 -12.11 -0.66
C LEU A 152 -2.55 -10.64 -0.70
N ALA A 153 -2.70 -10.03 0.47
CA ALA A 153 -2.95 -8.61 0.61
C ALA A 153 -1.75 -7.91 1.25
N PHE A 154 -1.39 -6.76 0.71
CA PHE A 154 -0.53 -5.78 1.33
C PHE A 154 -1.35 -4.50 1.54
N PHE A 155 -1.76 -4.26 2.79
CA PHE A 155 -2.62 -3.13 3.14
C PHE A 155 -1.85 -1.84 3.39
N GLY A 156 -0.54 -1.80 3.08
CA GLY A 156 0.31 -0.66 3.45
C GLY A 156 0.18 -0.33 4.93
N ASP A 157 0.05 0.96 5.23
CA ASP A 157 0.10 1.45 6.61
C ASP A 157 -1.26 1.47 7.28
N LEU A 158 -2.32 1.00 6.61
CA LEU A 158 -3.53 0.57 7.30
C LEU A 158 -3.28 -0.67 8.17
N PHE A 159 -2.27 -1.49 7.84
CA PHE A 159 -1.92 -2.66 8.64
C PHE A 159 -0.41 -2.90 8.76
N MET A 160 0.24 -2.06 9.55
CA MET A 160 1.68 -2.05 9.73
C MET A 160 2.26 -3.12 10.68
N ARG A 161 1.49 -3.51 11.71
CA ARG A 161 1.94 -4.38 12.82
C ARG A 161 0.77 -5.19 13.35
N PRO A 162 1.00 -6.31 14.06
CA PRO A 162 -0.08 -7.14 14.60
C PRO A 162 -1.10 -6.39 15.48
N TRP A 163 -0.67 -5.40 16.27
CA TRP A 163 -1.57 -4.60 17.10
C TRP A 163 -2.55 -3.76 16.29
N ALA A 164 -2.24 -3.42 15.04
CA ALA A 164 -3.13 -2.67 14.18
C ALA A 164 -4.31 -3.50 13.65
N ALA A 165 -4.41 -4.80 14.00
CA ALA A 165 -5.54 -5.67 13.66
C ALA A 165 -6.87 -5.18 14.25
N ASN A 166 -6.86 -4.36 15.30
CA ASN A 166 -8.05 -3.62 15.71
C ASN A 166 -8.29 -2.44 14.74
N PRO A 167 -9.41 -2.42 13.98
CA PRO A 167 -9.67 -1.35 13.02
C PRO A 167 -9.71 0.04 13.64
N ARG A 168 -10.08 0.15 14.91
CA ARG A 168 -10.21 1.41 15.66
C ARG A 168 -8.86 1.99 16.08
N TRP A 169 -7.78 1.21 16.03
CA TRP A 169 -6.45 1.67 16.38
C TRP A 169 -5.77 2.19 15.11
N VAL A 170 -5.66 3.51 15.03
CA VAL A 170 -5.01 4.25 13.93
C VAL A 170 -3.77 4.94 14.47
N THR A 171 -2.83 5.24 13.59
CA THR A 171 -1.62 5.96 13.99
C THR A 171 -1.85 7.46 14.05
N SER A 172 -0.96 8.17 14.73
CA SER A 172 -0.92 9.63 14.63
C SER A 172 -0.51 10.15 13.25
N PHE A 173 0.01 9.27 12.38
CA PHE A 173 0.39 9.59 11.00
C PHE A 173 -0.80 9.50 10.03
N ASP A 174 -1.92 8.90 10.44
CA ASP A 174 -3.11 8.86 9.58
C ASP A 174 -3.70 10.27 9.45
N ASP A 175 -3.74 10.78 8.23
CA ASP A 175 -4.27 12.11 7.92
C ASP A 175 -5.80 12.15 8.00
N PHE A 176 -6.46 11.03 7.71
CA PHE A 176 -7.91 10.86 7.68
C PHE A 176 -8.34 9.66 8.54
N PRO A 177 -8.14 9.70 9.87
CA PRO A 177 -8.24 8.52 10.75
C PRO A 177 -9.62 7.84 10.72
N LEU A 178 -10.71 8.60 10.55
CA LEU A 178 -12.06 8.00 10.44
C LEU A 178 -12.24 7.19 9.16
N ASP A 179 -11.57 7.58 8.08
CA ASP A 179 -11.57 6.81 6.83
C ASP A 179 -10.71 5.54 6.98
N SER A 180 -9.56 5.62 7.67
CA SER A 180 -8.75 4.44 8.03
C SER A 180 -9.58 3.42 8.83
N VAL A 181 -10.28 3.86 9.87
CA VAL A 181 -11.11 2.95 10.70
C VAL A 181 -12.16 2.24 9.86
N ARG A 182 -12.88 2.99 9.01
CA ARG A 182 -13.89 2.41 8.11
C ARG A 182 -13.26 1.39 7.16
N ARG A 183 -12.17 1.77 6.48
CA ARG A 183 -11.57 0.94 5.45
C ARG A 183 -10.89 -0.31 6.00
N LYS A 184 -10.28 -0.21 7.18
CA LYS A 184 -9.78 -1.37 7.93
C LYS A 184 -10.91 -2.32 8.28
N ALA A 185 -12.06 -1.83 8.77
CA ALA A 185 -13.18 -2.69 9.12
C ALA A 185 -13.70 -3.51 7.92
N GLU A 186 -13.82 -2.88 6.75
CA GLU A 186 -14.24 -3.52 5.50
C GLU A 186 -13.22 -4.56 5.01
N LEU A 187 -11.96 -4.13 4.77
CA LEU A 187 -10.95 -4.98 4.16
C LEU A 187 -10.48 -6.10 5.08
N PHE A 188 -10.44 -5.86 6.40
CA PHE A 188 -10.02 -6.90 7.35
C PHE A 188 -11.11 -7.95 7.53
N ALA A 189 -12.39 -7.56 7.50
CA ALA A 189 -13.49 -8.52 7.47
C ALA A 189 -13.38 -9.44 6.25
N GLN A 190 -13.17 -8.85 5.07
CA GLN A 190 -13.00 -9.62 3.84
C GLN A 190 -11.78 -10.56 3.91
N ALA A 191 -10.63 -10.05 4.34
CA ALA A 191 -9.41 -10.85 4.45
C ALA A 191 -9.53 -12.00 5.46
N ALA A 192 -10.27 -11.80 6.56
CA ALA A 192 -10.54 -12.85 7.53
C ALA A 192 -11.52 -13.90 6.97
N ASP A 193 -12.63 -13.46 6.37
CA ASP A 193 -13.67 -14.36 5.84
C ASP A 193 -13.14 -15.22 4.68
N GLU A 194 -12.32 -14.64 3.81
CA GLU A 194 -11.73 -15.33 2.66
C GLU A 194 -10.37 -15.96 2.97
N SER A 195 -9.90 -15.89 4.22
CA SER A 195 -8.60 -16.43 4.64
C SER A 195 -7.46 -15.97 3.72
N TRP A 196 -7.31 -14.66 3.54
CA TRP A 196 -6.19 -14.08 2.80
C TRP A 196 -4.89 -14.23 3.60
N LEU A 197 -3.76 -14.36 2.90
CA LEU A 197 -2.46 -14.03 3.47
C LEU A 197 -2.34 -12.52 3.53
N VAL A 198 -1.73 -12.00 4.57
CA VAL A 198 -1.50 -10.57 4.75
C VAL A 198 -0.03 -10.34 5.06
N ALA A 199 0.60 -9.44 4.30
CA ALA A 199 1.95 -8.94 4.56
C ALA A 199 1.87 -7.58 5.26
N LEU A 200 2.51 -7.46 6.41
CA LEU A 200 2.56 -6.24 7.24
C LEU A 200 3.74 -5.36 6.83
N SER A 201 3.54 -4.04 6.72
CA SER A 201 4.57 -3.10 6.23
C SER A 201 5.71 -2.83 7.22
N HIS A 202 5.49 -2.98 8.53
CA HIS A 202 6.47 -2.62 9.58
C HIS A 202 6.78 -3.72 10.59
N GLU A 203 6.36 -4.96 10.36
CA GLU A 203 6.69 -6.10 11.22
C GLU A 203 7.94 -6.83 10.69
N VAL A 204 9.02 -6.84 11.46
CA VAL A 204 10.32 -7.35 10.99
C VAL A 204 10.56 -8.82 11.31
N ARG A 205 9.79 -9.41 12.23
CA ARG A 205 10.03 -10.79 12.70
C ARG A 205 9.13 -11.80 11.99
N GLN A 206 7.83 -11.52 11.96
CA GLN A 206 6.82 -12.39 11.35
C GLN A 206 5.84 -11.53 10.53
N PRO A 207 6.28 -11.00 9.37
CA PRO A 207 5.51 -10.05 8.58
C PRO A 207 4.31 -10.66 7.88
N VAL A 208 4.26 -11.98 7.71
CA VAL A 208 3.22 -12.66 6.94
C VAL A 208 2.34 -13.49 7.87
N GLY A 209 1.03 -13.35 7.71
CA GLY A 209 0.07 -14.04 8.56
C GLY A 209 -1.34 -13.94 8.00
N ARG A 210 -2.33 -14.15 8.87
CA ARG A 210 -3.75 -14.08 8.56
C ARG A 210 -4.48 -13.23 9.59
N LEU A 211 -5.59 -12.64 9.18
CA LEU A 211 -6.53 -12.01 10.10
C LEU A 211 -7.55 -13.08 10.55
N ALA A 212 -7.81 -13.12 11.86
CA ALA A 212 -8.88 -13.93 12.44
C ALA A 212 -9.87 -13.02 13.18
N ARG A 213 -11.16 -13.38 13.15
CA ARG A 213 -12.21 -12.61 13.87
C ARG A 213 -12.06 -12.80 15.38
N ASP A 214 -12.09 -11.70 16.12
CA ASP A 214 -12.15 -11.68 17.60
C ASP A 214 -13.22 -10.66 18.03
N ARG A 215 -14.43 -11.15 18.32
CA ARG A 215 -15.60 -10.31 18.66
C ARG A 215 -15.88 -9.25 17.59
N ASP A 216 -15.73 -7.98 17.93
CA ASP A 216 -15.94 -6.80 17.10
C ASP A 216 -14.64 -6.24 16.49
N ARG A 217 -13.54 -7.02 16.55
CA ARG A 217 -12.21 -6.71 16.02
C ARG A 217 -11.56 -7.95 15.38
N PHE A 218 -10.26 -7.86 15.09
CA PHE A 218 -9.46 -8.95 14.55
C PHE A 218 -8.17 -9.16 15.34
N THR A 219 -7.60 -10.35 15.20
CA THR A 219 -6.24 -10.72 15.61
C THR A 219 -5.40 -11.06 14.39
N PHE A 220 -4.07 -10.95 14.52
CA PHE A 220 -3.12 -11.38 13.51
C PHE A 220 -2.47 -12.69 13.93
N GLU A 221 -2.50 -13.68 13.05
CA GLU A 221 -1.93 -15.00 13.25
C GLU A 221 -0.77 -15.21 12.26
N PRO A 222 0.48 -15.15 12.71
CA PRO A 222 1.64 -15.43 11.87
C PRO A 222 1.59 -16.82 11.22
N VAL A 223 2.10 -16.94 9.99
CA VAL A 223 2.29 -18.22 9.28
C VAL A 223 3.75 -18.62 9.15
#